data_AF-V9EM90-F1
#
_entry.id   AF-V9EM90-F1
#
_cell.length_a   1.000
_cell.length_b   1.000
_cell.length_c   1.000
_cell.angle_alpha   90.00
_cell.angle_beta   90.00
_cell.angle_gamma   90.00
#
_symmetry.space_group_name_H-M   'P 1'
#
loop_
_entity.id
_entity.type
_entity.pdbx_description
1 polymer ?
#
loop_
_entity_poly.entity_id
_entity_poly.type
_entity_poly.pdbx_seq_one_letter_code
_entity_poly.pdbx_strand_id
1 'polypeptide(L)' 'MPTFSVSIVDPDTKKLLDELQVGEVWVQGPSVAIGYWRRPEYTEEMFRAQLAGENSLLRTVRCQRTPERT' A
#
# COMPACT_ATOMS: atom_id res chain seq x y z
N MET A 1 -7.04 -18.19 -8.50
CA MET A 1 -7.00 -16.72 -8.34
C MET A 1 -6.30 -16.43 -7.04
N PRO A 2 -5.17 -15.71 -7.03
CA PRO A 2 -4.54 -15.37 -5.76
C PRO A 2 -5.47 -14.45 -4.98
N THR A 3 -5.74 -14.81 -3.72
CA THR A 3 -6.57 -14.01 -2.81
C THR A 3 -5.83 -12.74 -2.36
N PHE A 4 -4.50 -12.72 -2.47
CA PHE A 4 -3.64 -11.60 -2.08
C PHE A 4 -2.54 -11.36 -3.11
N SER A 5 -2.14 -10.11 -3.26
CA SER A 5 -0.96 -9.68 -4.01
C SER A 5 -0.05 -8.83 -3.13
N VAL A 6 1.26 -8.91 -3.39
CA VAL A 6 2.28 -8.10 -2.73
C VAL A 6 3.13 -7.44 -3.81
N SER A 7 3.40 -6.15 -3.65
CA SER A 7 4.13 -5.33 -4.62
C SER A 7 5.11 -4.40 -3.92
N ILE A 8 6.24 -4.12 -4.57
CA ILE A 8 7.21 -3.12 -4.13
C ILE A 8 6.96 -1.86 -4.94
N VAL A 9 6.70 -0.74 -4.26
CA VAL A 9 6.19 0.49 -4.87
C VAL A 9 7.05 1.66 -4.45
N ASP A 10 7.29 2.58 -5.38
CA ASP A 10 7.92 3.85 -5.11
C ASP A 10 6.96 4.73 -4.27
N PRO A 11 7.36 5.18 -3.07
CA PRO A 11 6.45 5.86 -2.15
C PRO A 11 5.98 7.23 -2.65
N ASP A 12 6.79 7.90 -3.48
CA ASP A 12 6.55 9.26 -3.98
C ASP A 12 5.69 9.24 -5.25
N THR A 13 6.01 8.35 -6.18
CA THR A 13 5.38 8.26 -7.50
C THR A 13 4.24 7.24 -7.57
N LYS A 14 4.12 6.35 -6.57
CA LYS A 14 3.14 5.24 -6.52
C LYS A 14 3.26 4.28 -7.71
N LYS A 15 4.46 4.17 -8.28
CA LYS A 15 4.76 3.26 -9.39
C LYS A 15 5.34 1.96 -8.87
N LEU A 16 5.02 0.87 -9.54
CA LEU A 16 5.66 -0.42 -9.29
C LEU A 16 7.17 -0.28 -9.57
N LEU A 17 7.98 -0.78 -8.64
CA LEU A 17 9.43 -0.86 -8.81
C LEU A 17 9.81 -2.21 -9.42
N ASP A 18 10.93 -2.22 -10.14
CA ASP A 18 11.46 -3.44 -10.76
C ASP A 18 12.03 -4.41 -9.71
N GLU A 19 12.32 -5.63 -10.14
CA GLU A 19 12.96 -6.63 -9.31
C GLU A 19 14.26 -6.11 -8.69
N LEU A 20 14.54 -6.52 -7.45
CA LEU A 20 15.73 -6.16 -6.68
C LEU A 20 15.85 -4.66 -6.31
N GLN A 21 14.78 -3.88 -6.45
CA GLN A 21 14.73 -2.50 -5.97
C GLN A 21 14.13 -2.41 -4.56
N VAL A 22 14.60 -1.42 -3.79
CA VAL A 22 14.09 -1.14 -2.45
C VAL A 22 13.02 -0.06 -2.54
N GLY A 23 11.87 -0.33 -1.94
CA GLY A 23 10.76 0.62 -1.85
C GLY A 23 9.79 0.26 -0.76
N GLU A 24 8.58 0.77 -0.89
CA GLU A 24 7.49 0.53 0.03
C GLU A 24 6.77 -0.78 -0.29
N VAL A 25 6.39 -1.55 0.75
CA VAL A 25 5.66 -2.80 0.55
C VAL A 25 4.17 -2.52 0.57
N TRP A 26 3.47 -2.92 -0.49
CA TRP A 26 2.03 -2.82 -0.61
C TRP A 26 1.43 -4.22 -0.61
N VAL A 27 0.39 -4.41 0.19
CA VAL A 27 -0.35 -5.68 0.26
C VAL A 27 -1.80 -5.42 -0.10
N GLN A 28 -2.31 -6.13 -1.09
CA GLN A 28 -3.67 -5.99 -1.56
C GLN A 28 -4.45 -7.29 -1.40
N GLY A 29 -5.69 -7.18 -0.90
CA GLY A 29 -6.57 -8.33 -0.74
C GLY A 29 -7.76 -8.09 0.19
N PRO A 30 -8.66 -9.07 0.33
CA PRO A 30 -9.91 -8.92 1.09
C PRO A 30 -9.70 -8.83 2.60
N SER A 31 -8.61 -9.38 3.16
CA SER A 31 -8.30 -9.28 4.59
C SER A 31 -7.64 -7.96 5.00
N VAL A 32 -7.38 -7.06 4.05
CA VAL A 32 -6.91 -5.71 4.38
C VAL A 32 -8.01 -4.98 5.15
N ALA A 33 -7.66 -4.44 6.32
CA ALA A 33 -8.60 -3.76 7.20
C ALA A 33 -9.25 -2.55 6.50
N ILE A 34 -10.41 -2.13 7.03
CA ILE A 34 -11.13 -0.96 6.51
C ILE A 34 -10.33 0.33 6.74
N GLY A 35 -9.55 0.38 7.83
CA GLY A 35 -8.76 1.54 8.21
C GLY A 35 -8.49 1.66 9.69
N TYR A 36 -7.94 2.80 10.07
CA TYR A 36 -7.78 3.20 11.46
C TYR A 36 -9.08 3.77 12.03
N TRP A 37 -9.42 3.35 13.25
CA TRP A 37 -10.59 3.85 13.95
C TRP A 37 -10.52 5.38 14.16
N ARG A 38 -11.58 6.09 13.75
CA ARG A 38 -11.71 7.56 13.84
C ARG A 38 -10.54 8.36 13.24
N ARG A 39 -9.84 7.78 12.26
CA ARG A 39 -8.75 8.46 11.54
C ARG A 39 -8.93 8.27 10.03
N PRO A 40 -9.90 8.98 9.42
CA PRO A 40 -10.25 8.81 8.00
C PRO A 40 -9.12 9.24 7.06
N GLU A 41 -8.39 10.31 7.38
CA GLU A 41 -7.26 10.80 6.57
C GLU A 41 -6.14 9.75 6.46
N TYR A 42 -5.66 9.26 7.61
CA TYR A 42 -4.68 8.17 7.65
C TYR A 42 -5.21 6.86 7.06
N THR A 43 -6.52 6.62 7.14
CA THR A 43 -7.15 5.44 6.52
C THR A 43 -7.07 5.51 5.01
N GLU A 44 -7.43 6.66 4.42
CA GLU A 44 -7.39 6.87 2.98
C GLU A 44 -5.96 6.74 2.47
N GLU A 45 -5.01 7.35 3.17
CA GLU A 45 -3.59 7.29 2.83
C GLU A 45 -3.01 5.87 2.88
N MET A 46 -3.32 5.12 3.94
CA MET A 46 -2.67 3.84 4.23
C MET A 46 -3.40 2.61 3.69
N PHE A 47 -4.74 2.61 3.63
CA PHE A 47 -5.56 1.42 3.31
C PHE A 47 -6.28 1.48 1.95
N ARG A 48 -6.20 2.61 1.24
CA ARG A 48 -6.81 2.81 -0.08
C ARG A 48 -5.82 3.27 -1.15
N ALA A 49 -4.57 2.87 -0.99
CA ALA A 49 -3.52 3.17 -1.97
C ALA A 49 -3.75 2.45 -3.31
N GLN A 50 -3.53 3.15 -4.42
CA GLN A 50 -3.65 2.62 -5.78
C GLN A 50 -2.37 2.89 -6.57
N LEU A 51 -1.97 1.91 -7.37
CA LEU A 51 -0.83 2.03 -8.28
C LEU A 51 -1.17 3.05 -9.37
N ALA A 52 -0.17 3.81 -9.79
CA ALA A 52 -0.34 4.78 -10.87
C ALA A 52 -0.79 4.07 -12.17
N GLY A 53 -2.01 4.34 -12.62
CA GLY A 53 -2.59 3.77 -13.85
C GLY A 53 -3.33 2.44 -13.67
N GLU A 54 -3.47 1.93 -12.44
CA GLU A 54 -4.23 0.72 -12.15
C GLU A 54 -5.53 1.04 -11.40
N ASN A 55 -6.62 0.34 -11.72
CA ASN A 55 -7.88 0.45 -11.01
C ASN A 55 -8.28 -0.92 -10.45
N SER A 56 -7.72 -1.26 -9.29
CA SER A 56 -8.07 -2.47 -8.57
C SER A 56 -9.15 -2.20 -7.53
N LEU A 57 -10.12 -3.11 -7.44
CA LEU A 57 -11.26 -3.03 -6.50
C LEU A 57 -10.90 -3.53 -5.10
N LEU A 58 -9.71 -4.13 -4.93
CA LEU A 58 -9.23 -4.66 -3.66
C LEU A 58 -8.59 -3.55 -2.84
N ARG A 59 -8.75 -3.62 -1.51
CA ARG A 59 -8.10 -2.70 -0.57
C ARG A 59 -6.61 -3.01 -0.48
N THR A 60 -5.82 -1.97 -0.26
CA THR A 60 -4.35 -2.04 -0.24
C THR A 60 -3.82 -1.38 1.01
N VAL A 61 -3.08 -2.12 1.83
CA VAL A 61 -2.34 -1.54 2.95
C VAL A 61 -0.89 -1.25 2.54
N ARG A 62 -0.44 -0.03 2.82
CA ARG A 62 0.94 0.39 2.66
C ARG A 62 1.74 0.12 3.94
N CYS A 63 2.93 -0.43 3.81
CA CYS A 63 3.88 -0.57 4.92
C CYS A 63 5.12 0.27 4.63
N GLN A 64 5.22 1.40 5.34
CA GLN A 64 6.37 2.30 5.26
C GLN A 64 7.36 1.99 6.36
N ARG A 65 8.64 2.16 6.06
CA ARG A 65 9.65 2.25 7.11
C ARG A 65 9.34 3.48 7.96
N THR A 66 9.12 3.29 9.25
CA THR A 66 9.03 4.45 10.17
C THR A 66 10.34 5.22 10.10
N PRO A 67 10.31 6.56 9.98
CA PRO A 67 11.51 7.35 10.21
C PRO A 67 12.03 7.00 11.61
N GLU A 68 13.34 6.80 11.72
CA GLU A 68 13.98 6.47 12.98
C GLU A 68 13.62 7.58 13.99
N ARG A 69 12.80 7.25 14.99
CA ARG A 69 12.55 8.16 16.11
C ARG A 69 13.89 8.35 16.82
N THR A 70 14.53 9.50 16.60
CA THR A 70 15.58 10.01 17.48
C THR A 70 14.93 10.49 18.77
#